data_AF-A0A3A5JKA5-F1
#
_entry.id   AF-A0A3A5JKA5-F1
#
_cell.length_a   1.000
_cell.length_b   1.000
_cell.length_c   1.000
_cell.angle_alpha   90.00
_cell.angle_beta   90.00
_cell.angle_gamma   90.00
#
_symmetry.space_group_name_H-M   'P 1'
#
loop_
_entity.id
_entity.type
_entity.pdbx_description
1 polymer ?
#
loop_
_entity_poly.entity_id
_entity_poly.type
_entity_poly.pdbx_seq_one_letter_code
_entity_poly.pdbx_strand_id
1 'polypeptide(L)'
;NSDLAAHPRVRRDYGVLTRALVAGASGQLRNMATTGGNLLQRTRCPYFYDTNTPCNKRQPGSGCSALGGFSRQLAVIGGSAECIATHPSDMAVAMRVLDASVETVRADGATRVIPIADFHRLPGNTPHIET
;
A
#
# COMPACT_ATOMS: atom_id res chain seq x y z
N ASN A 1 10.99 -8.73 6.01
CA ASN A 1 9.84 -8.45 6.89
C ASN A 1 9.77 -9.40 8.07
N SER A 2 10.08 -10.69 7.88
CA SER A 2 10.18 -11.66 8.99
C SER A 2 11.11 -11.19 10.10
N ASP A 3 12.29 -10.66 9.77
CA ASP A 3 13.25 -10.15 10.76
C ASP A 3 12.67 -8.98 11.55
N LEU A 4 12.01 -8.03 10.88
CA LEU A 4 11.35 -6.89 11.52
C LEU A 4 10.26 -7.37 12.50
N ALA A 5 9.45 -8.35 12.11
CA ALA A 5 8.40 -8.90 12.96
C ALA A 5 8.97 -9.67 14.17
N ALA A 6 10.10 -10.35 13.99
CA ALA A 6 10.77 -11.15 15.01
C ALA A 6 11.64 -10.32 15.96
N HIS A 7 12.00 -9.09 15.58
CA HIS A 7 12.94 -8.26 16.33
C HIS A 7 12.46 -8.01 17.78
N PRO A 8 13.29 -8.27 18.82
CA PRO A 8 12.84 -8.23 20.21
C PRO A 8 12.21 -6.90 20.63
N ARG A 9 12.78 -5.77 20.21
CA ARG A 9 12.21 -4.44 20.50
C ARG A 9 10.88 -4.20 19.79
N VAL A 10 10.73 -4.67 18.56
CA VAL A 10 9.47 -4.49 17.81
C VAL A 10 8.36 -5.30 18.47
N ARG A 11 8.66 -6.53 18.89
CA ARG A 11 7.70 -7.38 19.61
C ARG A 11 7.26 -6.78 20.95
N ARG A 12 8.19 -6.18 21.69
CA ARG A 12 7.95 -5.62 23.03
C ARG A 12 7.28 -4.24 22.98
N ASP A 13 7.83 -3.34 22.18
CA ASP A 13 7.51 -1.90 22.23
C ASP A 13 6.56 -1.48 21.09
N TYR A 14 6.52 -2.24 20.00
CA TYR A 14 5.74 -1.94 18.79
C TYR A 14 4.88 -3.14 18.37
N GLY A 15 4.26 -3.82 19.34
CA GLY A 15 3.61 -5.12 19.12
C GLY A 15 2.57 -5.14 17.99
N VAL A 16 1.87 -4.02 17.74
CA VAL A 16 0.93 -3.88 16.61
C VAL A 16 1.61 -4.07 15.25
N LEU A 17 2.86 -3.63 15.10
CA LEU A 17 3.64 -3.81 13.87
C LEU A 17 3.99 -5.29 13.66
N THR A 18 4.44 -6.01 14.70
CA THR A 18 4.65 -7.46 14.62
C THR A 18 3.35 -8.16 14.20
N ARG A 19 2.21 -7.83 14.83
CA ARG A 19 0.92 -8.48 14.54
C ARG A 19 0.48 -8.26 13.11
N ALA A 20 0.56 -7.03 12.61
CA ALA A 20 0.23 -6.72 11.21
C ALA A 20 1.14 -7.48 10.23
N LEU A 21 2.45 -7.54 10.50
CA LEU A 21 3.39 -8.25 9.64
C LEU A 21 3.09 -9.74 9.54
N VAL A 22 2.78 -10.43 10.65
CA VAL A 22 2.57 -11.89 10.64
C VAL A 22 1.17 -12.31 10.19
N ALA A 23 0.21 -11.39 10.18
CA ALA A 23 -1.13 -11.63 9.64
C ALA A 23 -1.16 -11.65 8.10
N GLY A 24 -0.27 -10.89 7.46
CA GLY A 24 -0.19 -10.78 6.01
C GLY A 24 0.69 -11.84 5.34
N ALA A 25 0.28 -12.30 4.16
CA ALA A 25 1.02 -13.20 3.27
C ALA A 25 1.46 -14.54 3.91
N SER A 26 2.42 -15.23 3.28
CA SER A 26 3.03 -16.47 3.77
C SER A 26 4.40 -16.22 4.41
N GLY A 27 4.94 -17.21 5.12
CA GLY A 27 6.30 -17.13 5.67
C GLY A 27 7.37 -16.89 4.60
N GLN A 28 7.26 -17.60 3.47
CA GLN A 28 8.18 -17.46 2.34
C GLN A 28 8.16 -16.04 1.77
N LEU A 29 6.98 -15.47 1.57
CA LEU A 29 6.85 -14.09 1.08
C LEU A 29 7.38 -13.08 2.09
N ARG A 30 7.15 -13.27 3.40
CA ARG A 30 7.67 -12.37 4.43
C ARG A 30 9.19 -12.41 4.59
N ASN A 31 9.80 -13.55 4.28
CA ASN A 31 11.27 -13.70 4.25
C ASN A 31 11.88 -12.86 3.13
N MET A 32 11.20 -12.73 1.99
CA MET A 32 11.69 -11.95 0.85
C MET A 32 11.23 -10.49 0.87
N ALA A 33 10.06 -10.20 1.42
CA ALA A 33 9.50 -8.85 1.44
C ALA A 33 10.34 -7.91 2.32
N THR A 34 10.50 -6.66 1.89
CA THR A 34 11.23 -5.60 2.61
C THR A 34 10.27 -4.52 3.10
N THR A 35 10.70 -3.67 4.05
CA THR A 35 9.87 -2.58 4.57
C THR A 35 9.47 -1.60 3.46
N GLY A 36 10.43 -1.16 2.64
CA GLY A 36 10.15 -0.28 1.49
C GLY A 36 9.25 -0.92 0.44
N GLY A 37 9.54 -2.18 0.07
CA GLY A 37 8.72 -2.91 -0.90
C GLY A 37 7.29 -3.18 -0.42
N ASN A 38 7.09 -3.38 0.88
CA ASN A 38 5.77 -3.58 1.46
C ASN A 38 4.92 -2.29 1.45
N LEU A 39 5.53 -1.13 1.73
CA LEU A 39 4.86 0.17 1.62
C LEU A 39 4.49 0.55 0.18
N LEU A 40 5.25 0.07 -0.80
CA LEU A 40 5.08 0.37 -2.23
C LEU A 40 4.36 -0.75 -3.01
N GLN A 41 3.77 -1.73 -2.31
CA GLN A 41 3.00 -2.76 -2.99
C GLN A 41 1.73 -2.17 -3.61
N ARG A 42 1.38 -2.66 -4.81
CA ARG A 42 0.21 -2.17 -5.54
C ARG A 42 -1.07 -2.91 -5.14
N THR A 43 -2.21 -2.31 -5.48
CA THR A 43 -3.55 -2.88 -5.23
C THR A 43 -3.74 -4.30 -5.78
N ARG A 44 -4.67 -5.06 -5.19
CA ARG A 44 -5.08 -6.40 -5.64
C ARG A 44 -6.38 -6.41 -6.45
N CYS A 45 -6.86 -5.24 -6.89
CA CYS A 45 -8.03 -5.14 -7.76
C CYS A 45 -7.87 -6.05 -9.00
N PRO A 46 -8.81 -6.96 -9.29
CA PRO A 46 -8.67 -7.91 -10.40
C PRO A 46 -8.59 -7.22 -11.76
N TYR A 47 -9.35 -6.14 -11.96
CA TYR A 47 -9.31 -5.33 -13.18
C TYR A 47 -7.99 -4.58 -13.39
N PHE A 48 -7.28 -4.26 -12.31
CA PHE A 48 -5.94 -3.69 -12.42
C PHE A 48 -4.93 -4.73 -12.94
N TYR A 49 -5.09 -5.99 -12.57
CA TYR A 49 -4.24 -7.10 -13.02
C TYR A 49 -4.59 -7.62 -14.41
N ASP A 50 -5.87 -7.65 -14.79
CA ASP A 50 -6.28 -8.03 -16.14
C ASP A 50 -6.10 -6.85 -17.10
N THR A 51 -5.10 -6.96 -17.97
CA THR A 51 -4.75 -5.93 -18.95
C THR A 51 -5.81 -5.70 -20.02
N ASN A 52 -6.75 -6.63 -20.20
CA ASN A 52 -7.84 -6.52 -21.18
C ASN A 52 -9.02 -5.69 -20.67
N THR A 53 -9.01 -5.26 -19.41
CA THR A 53 -10.13 -4.52 -18.81
C THR A 53 -9.80 -3.05 -18.58
N PRO A 54 -10.74 -2.11 -18.78
CA PRO A 54 -10.58 -0.70 -18.41
C PRO A 54 -10.08 -0.44 -16.97
N CYS A 55 -8.98 0.32 -16.81
CA CYS A 55 -8.43 0.65 -15.50
C CYS A 55 -7.62 1.97 -15.50
N ASN A 56 -8.20 3.05 -14.98
CA ASN A 56 -7.56 4.36 -14.85
C ASN A 56 -6.24 4.36 -14.07
N LYS A 57 -6.06 3.45 -13.11
CA LYS A 57 -4.82 3.28 -12.34
C LYS A 57 -3.68 2.70 -13.19
N ARG A 58 -4.01 1.96 -14.26
CA ARG A 58 -3.04 1.39 -15.21
C ARG A 58 -2.86 2.26 -16.45
N GLN A 59 -3.97 2.73 -17.03
CA GLN A 59 -4.02 3.59 -18.21
C GLN A 59 -5.01 4.74 -17.95
N PRO A 60 -4.52 5.96 -17.66
CA PRO A 60 -5.38 7.11 -17.37
C PRO A 60 -6.42 7.36 -18.46
N GLY A 61 -7.67 7.61 -18.07
CA GLY A 61 -8.79 7.88 -18.98
C GLY A 61 -9.43 6.64 -19.62
N SER A 62 -8.92 5.44 -19.35
CA SER A 62 -9.54 4.21 -19.86
C SER A 62 -10.85 3.85 -19.16
N GLY A 63 -11.11 4.40 -17.96
CA GLY A 63 -12.27 4.09 -17.12
C GLY A 63 -11.94 3.12 -15.98
N CYS A 64 -12.92 2.79 -15.14
CA CYS A 64 -12.76 1.88 -14.01
C CYS A 64 -13.79 0.75 -14.07
N SER A 65 -13.41 -0.43 -14.57
CA SER A 65 -14.31 -1.59 -14.65
C SER A 65 -14.84 -2.09 -13.30
N ALA A 66 -14.22 -1.68 -12.19
CA ALA A 66 -14.70 -2.00 -10.86
C ALA A 66 -15.97 -1.22 -10.47
N LEU A 67 -16.16 -0.01 -11.02
CA LEU A 67 -17.37 0.77 -10.79
C LEU A 67 -18.52 0.16 -11.59
N GLY A 68 -19.59 -0.24 -10.91
CA GLY A 68 -20.68 -1.00 -11.51
C GLY A 68 -20.34 -2.47 -11.83
N GLY A 69 -19.11 -2.91 -11.55
CA GLY A 69 -18.65 -4.29 -11.72
C GLY A 69 -18.51 -5.04 -10.39
N PHE A 70 -17.57 -5.99 -10.33
CA PHE A 70 -17.27 -6.73 -9.10
C PHE A 70 -16.43 -5.89 -8.14
N SER A 71 -17.07 -5.35 -7.10
CA SER A 71 -16.46 -4.41 -6.16
C SER A 71 -16.38 -4.90 -4.71
N ARG A 72 -16.67 -6.19 -4.44
CA ARG A 72 -16.78 -6.76 -3.09
C ARG A 72 -15.57 -6.48 -2.18
N GLN A 73 -14.36 -6.43 -2.72
CA GLN A 73 -13.11 -6.27 -1.96
C GLN A 73 -12.55 -4.83 -1.97
N LEU A 74 -13.28 -3.88 -2.56
CA LEU A 74 -12.78 -2.57 -2.91
C LEU A 74 -13.19 -1.51 -1.89
N ALA A 75 -12.65 -0.30 -2.04
CA ALA A 75 -12.72 0.76 -1.05
C ALA A 75 -14.15 1.29 -0.90
N VAL A 76 -14.60 1.39 0.36
CA VAL A 76 -15.87 2.03 0.73
C VAL A 76 -15.69 3.47 1.21
N ILE A 77 -14.45 3.87 1.55
CA ILE A 77 -14.07 5.22 1.98
C ILE A 77 -12.78 5.59 1.23
N GLY A 78 -12.64 6.88 0.88
CA GLY A 78 -11.43 7.40 0.23
C GLY A 78 -11.28 6.98 -1.24
N GLY A 79 -12.31 6.39 -1.84
CA GLY A 79 -12.38 6.17 -3.29
C GLY A 79 -12.72 7.45 -4.06
N SER A 80 -12.85 7.30 -5.38
CA SER A 80 -13.25 8.38 -6.29
C SER A 80 -14.04 7.80 -7.47
N ALA A 81 -14.61 8.67 -8.31
CA ALA A 81 -15.20 8.26 -9.59
C ALA A 81 -14.16 7.64 -10.55
N GLU A 82 -12.86 7.86 -10.34
CA GLU A 82 -11.82 7.30 -11.21
C GLU A 82 -11.27 5.97 -10.72
N CYS A 83 -11.34 5.69 -9.41
CA CYS A 83 -10.80 4.47 -8.82
C CYS A 83 -11.31 4.24 -7.39
N ILE A 84 -11.65 2.98 -7.10
CA ILE A 84 -12.04 2.48 -5.76
C ILE A 84 -11.07 1.40 -5.25
N ALA A 85 -9.83 1.38 -5.74
CA ALA A 85 -8.83 0.40 -5.31
C ALA A 85 -8.39 0.62 -3.85
N THR A 86 -8.16 -0.46 -3.10
CA THR A 86 -7.59 -0.44 -1.75
C THR A 86 -6.06 -0.61 -1.80
N HIS A 87 -5.37 -0.05 -0.79
CA HIS A 87 -3.98 -0.38 -0.49
C HIS A 87 -3.96 -1.67 0.37
N PRO A 88 -3.29 -2.75 -0.06
CA PRO A 88 -3.47 -4.07 0.55
C PRO A 88 -2.51 -4.39 1.70
N SER A 89 -1.69 -3.43 2.16
CA SER A 89 -0.67 -3.67 3.19
C SER A 89 -1.24 -3.61 4.60
N ASP A 90 -1.20 -4.73 5.31
CA ASP A 90 -1.41 -4.77 6.77
C ASP A 90 -0.33 -3.95 7.50
N MET A 91 0.92 -4.03 7.07
CA MET A 91 2.05 -3.33 7.68
C MET A 91 1.88 -1.80 7.62
N ALA A 92 1.41 -1.26 6.50
CA ALA A 92 1.18 0.17 6.34
C ALA A 92 0.14 0.70 7.31
N VAL A 93 -0.89 -0.09 7.64
CA VAL A 93 -1.89 0.27 8.65
C VAL A 93 -1.24 0.42 10.03
N ALA A 94 -0.41 -0.54 10.45
CA ALA A 94 0.30 -0.45 11.72
C ALA A 94 1.31 0.71 11.75
N MET A 95 2.05 0.91 10.66
CA MET A 95 2.98 2.04 10.54
C MET A 95 2.24 3.39 10.63
N ARG A 96 1.03 3.49 10.06
CA ARG A 96 0.19 4.69 10.16
C ARG A 96 -0.26 4.98 11.59
N VAL A 97 -0.67 3.95 12.33
CA VAL A 97 -1.09 4.10 13.74
C VAL A 97 0.08 4.50 14.65
N LEU A 98 1.31 4.11 14.30
CA LEU A 98 2.53 4.42 15.04
C LEU A 98 3.19 5.74 14.59
N ASP A 99 2.53 6.54 13.76
CA ASP A 99 3.04 7.80 13.20
C ASP A 99 4.45 7.66 12.59
N ALA A 100 4.67 6.57 11.84
CA ALA A 100 5.93 6.33 11.18
C ALA A 100 6.30 7.45 10.19
N SER A 101 7.60 7.60 9.94
CA SER A 101 8.13 8.48 8.90
C SER A 101 8.86 7.67 7.84
N VAL A 102 8.67 8.03 6.57
CA VAL A 102 9.33 7.42 5.42
C VAL A 102 10.52 8.27 5.02
N GLU A 103 11.72 7.72 5.18
CA GLU A 103 12.96 8.36 4.76
C GLU A 103 13.29 8.00 3.32
N THR A 104 13.63 9.00 2.52
CA THR A 104 13.93 8.86 1.09
C THR A 104 15.20 9.62 0.74
N VAL A 105 15.91 9.14 -0.29
CA VAL A 105 17.07 9.81 -0.88
C VAL A 105 16.77 10.05 -2.36
N ARG A 106 16.96 11.29 -2.80
CA ARG A 106 16.83 11.68 -4.20
C ARG A 106 18.08 11.28 -4.99
N ALA A 107 17.97 11.29 -6.32
CA ALA A 107 19.09 10.95 -7.20
C ALA A 107 20.31 11.88 -7.04
N ASP A 108 20.08 13.12 -6.58
CA ASP A 108 21.13 14.10 -6.25
C ASP A 108 21.74 13.91 -4.84
N GLY A 109 21.30 12.89 -4.10
CA GLY A 109 21.75 12.61 -2.73
C GLY A 109 21.00 13.37 -1.64
N ALA A 110 20.10 14.31 -1.98
CA ALA A 110 19.33 15.04 -0.98
C ALA A 110 18.34 14.12 -0.27
N THR A 111 18.25 14.22 1.05
CA THR A 111 17.34 13.42 1.87
C THR A 111 16.01 14.13 2.09
N ARG A 112 14.95 13.35 2.26
CA ARG A 112 13.63 13.84 2.67
C ARG A 112 12.96 12.83 3.60
N VAL A 113 12.31 13.36 4.62
CA VAL A 113 11.44 12.61 5.54
C VAL A 113 9.99 12.96 5.22
N ILE A 114 9.13 11.95 5.06
CA ILE A 114 7.72 12.11 4.72
C ILE A 114 6.90 11.43 5.83
N PRO A 115 6.03 12.14 6.56
CA PRO A 115 5.10 11.49 7.48
C PRO A 115 4.26 10.45 6.74
N ILE A 116 4.07 9.26 7.30
CA ILE A 116 3.31 8.21 6.60
C ILE A 116 1.85 8.58 6.35
N ALA A 117 1.31 9.54 7.13
CA ALA A 117 0.00 10.13 6.90
C ALA A 117 -0.11 10.83 5.53
N ASP A 118 1.02 11.31 5.01
CA ASP A 118 1.10 12.08 3.76
C ASP A 118 1.76 11.28 2.63
N PHE A 119 2.18 10.03 2.91
CA PHE A 119 2.97 9.24 1.95
C PHE A 119 2.12 8.67 0.81
N HIS A 120 0.92 8.16 1.11
CA HIS A 120 0.00 7.61 0.11
C HIS A 120 -1.05 8.65 -0.29
N ARG A 121 -1.31 8.77 -1.59
CA ARG A 121 -2.29 9.72 -2.13
C ARG A 121 -3.67 9.09 -2.28
N LEU A 122 -4.71 9.87 -2.02
CA LEU A 122 -6.07 9.52 -2.44
C LEU A 122 -6.15 9.53 -3.98
N PRO A 123 -6.97 8.66 -4.59
CA PRO A 123 -6.98 8.48 -6.04
C PRO A 123 -7.39 9.74 -6.81
N GLY A 124 -8.33 10.54 -6.30
CA GLY A 124 -8.80 11.77 -6.94
C GLY A 124 -9.12 11.56 -8.43
N ASN A 125 -8.52 12.38 -9.28
CA ASN A 125 -8.55 12.24 -10.74
C ASN A 125 -7.29 11.58 -11.33
N THR A 126 -6.31 11.20 -10.49
CA THR A 126 -5.00 10.69 -10.91
C THR A 126 -4.66 9.38 -10.20
N PRO A 127 -5.50 8.33 -10.29
CA PRO A 127 -5.30 7.09 -9.53
C PRO A 127 -4.03 6.30 -9.89
N HIS A 128 -3.34 6.69 -10.97
CA HIS A 128 -2.05 6.14 -11.39
C HIS A 128 -0.86 6.70 -10.57
N ILE A 129 -1.06 7.77 -9.80
CA ILE A 129 -0.07 8.36 -8.88
C ILE A 129 -0.40 7.90 -7.46
N GLU A 130 0.50 7.14 -6.82
CA GLU A 130 0.21 6.50 -5.53
C GLU A 130 0.96 7.14 -4.34
N THR A 131 2.11 7.78 -4.58
CA THR A 131 2.97 8.46 -3.58
C THR A 131 3.53 9.78 -4.11
#